data_AF-A0A7C6TLP1-F1
#
_entry.id   AF-A0A7C6TLP1-F1
#
_cell.length_a   1.000
_cell.length_b   1.000
_cell.length_c   1.000
_cell.angle_alpha   90.00
_cell.angle_beta   90.00
_cell.angle_gamma   90.00
#
_symmetry.space_group_name_H-M   'P 1'
#
loop_
_entity.id
_entity.type
_entity.pdbx_description
1 polymer ?
#
loop_
_entity_poly.entity_id
_entity_poly.type
_entity_poly.pdbx_seq_one_letter_code
_entity_poly.pdbx_strand_id
1 'polypeptide(L)'
;MAAVALVTLPWALFTSRADLTFGPHEAQYRITADSRLTVDFGPLGKVLVPTEDVIPLGLGVHVDIGEIPVSGESADDERPAADPDAVADPGGGSVDALGGDIASYASLFSAPQAQIDEVIDGLSQEILTRWALAVCVITGGLVGLALFLGPTRVDTIIRAFVGKELLGIGLVLVLVLTGLGTVVLNRPQPISPDPAFEGTPLAGSQVTGRLGGIIDTAFGAVQDFAADNDAFYDDVLETLRAQWNDRPITGNWTDRGLVPPAGVGAPADSGGEGEGQKGVTTFVFGSDIHCNIGMARVVGAVAGMSRADAYIDGGDISMTGTSAENYCLDVLDDELPENLPRMIVKGNHDSMGTTQHAKTRGWKVLEDSTAEMAGVKFFGAADPRRTVFGSGPQLETDLTADQYAQRLRDEACEADFDIMLIHDPAVGGQSLRSGCTDYALSGHWHRRVGPENFGSGTRYVNSTSGGALANALTPGPLKMNAELSIIRVDNETKRPIDVQIITVTPDKKVQIDPWVRFPEPRPLVGQPPVDEPGR
;
A
#
# COMPACT_ATOMS: atom_id res chain seq x y z
N MET A 1 33.17 26.23 23.56
CA MET A 1 32.45 25.59 22.44
C MET A 1 31.31 24.71 22.94
N ALA A 2 31.53 23.66 23.75
CA ALA A 2 30.45 22.77 24.21
C ALA A 2 29.26 23.47 24.87
N ALA A 3 29.49 24.44 25.77
CA ALA A 3 28.41 25.22 26.40
C ALA A 3 27.64 26.11 25.40
N VAL A 4 28.34 26.70 24.41
CA VAL A 4 27.69 27.49 23.35
C VAL A 4 26.81 26.57 22.49
N ALA A 5 27.36 25.43 22.09
CA ALA A 5 26.65 24.43 21.30
C ALA A 5 25.38 23.92 22.01
N LEU A 6 25.45 23.67 23.32
CA LEU A 6 24.30 23.19 24.09
C LEU A 6 23.21 24.28 24.24
N VAL A 7 23.61 25.55 24.37
CA VAL A 7 22.68 26.68 24.49
C VAL A 7 22.05 27.08 23.15
N THR A 8 22.77 26.94 22.04
CA THR A 8 22.27 27.32 20.71
C THR A 8 21.39 26.25 20.06
N LEU A 9 21.44 25.00 20.51
CA LEU A 9 20.68 23.90 19.91
C LEU A 9 19.15 24.10 20.03
N PRO A 10 18.57 24.41 21.21
CA PRO A 10 17.14 24.70 21.31
C PRO A 10 16.72 25.90 20.45
N TRP A 11 17.56 26.92 20.36
CA TRP A 11 17.30 28.06 19.48
C TRP A 11 17.27 27.65 18.00
N ALA A 12 18.23 26.84 17.55
CA ALA A 12 18.25 26.34 16.17
C ALA A 12 17.03 25.46 15.88
N LEU A 13 16.63 24.61 16.84
CA LEU A 13 15.47 23.72 16.74
C LEU A 13 14.15 24.48 16.55
N PHE A 14 13.90 25.52 17.35
CA PHE A 14 12.63 26.27 17.30
C PHE A 14 12.62 27.43 16.31
N THR A 15 13.74 27.69 15.62
CA THR A 15 13.82 28.75 14.59
C THR A 15 14.07 28.21 13.19
N SER A 16 14.34 26.92 13.04
CA SER A 16 14.45 26.26 11.73
C SER A 16 13.10 26.25 11.01
N ARG A 17 13.19 26.38 9.68
CA ARG A 17 12.05 26.30 8.76
C ARG A 17 12.50 25.50 7.55
N ALA A 18 11.73 24.50 7.16
CA ALA A 18 11.95 23.78 5.92
C ALA A 18 10.84 24.16 4.94
N ASP A 19 11.23 24.73 3.80
CA ASP A 19 10.34 25.00 2.68
C ASP A 19 10.39 23.78 1.78
N LEU A 20 9.31 23.00 1.78
CA LEU A 20 9.17 21.72 1.09
C LEU A 20 7.79 21.68 0.42
N THR A 21 7.37 20.52 -0.05
CA THR A 21 6.04 20.32 -0.61
C THR A 21 5.10 19.61 0.36
N PHE A 22 3.81 19.66 0.08
CA PHE A 22 2.79 18.79 0.64
C PHE A 22 1.86 18.37 -0.51
N GLY A 23 2.15 17.22 -1.13
CA GLY A 23 1.60 16.91 -2.45
C GLY A 23 2.04 17.98 -3.46
N PRO A 24 1.15 18.59 -4.25
CA PRO A 24 1.51 19.67 -5.17
C PRO A 24 1.60 21.05 -4.51
N HIS A 25 1.27 21.18 -3.22
CA HIS A 25 1.32 22.47 -2.53
C HIS A 25 2.73 22.81 -2.06
N GLU A 26 3.10 24.08 -2.11
CA GLU A 26 4.20 24.57 -1.27
C GLU A 26 3.81 24.43 0.20
N ALA A 27 4.75 24.02 1.05
CA ALA A 27 4.50 23.85 2.46
C ALA A 27 5.71 24.27 3.30
N GLN A 28 5.47 25.04 4.36
CA GLN A 28 6.51 25.41 5.31
C GLN A 28 6.35 24.65 6.62
N TYR A 29 7.37 23.87 6.97
CA TYR A 29 7.42 23.03 8.17
C TYR A 29 8.24 23.72 9.26
N ARG A 30 7.71 23.74 10.49
CA ARG A 30 8.39 24.28 11.68
C ARG A 30 8.18 23.37 12.89
N ILE A 31 9.18 23.32 13.77
CA ILE A 31 9.07 22.56 15.04
C ILE A 31 8.46 23.45 16.12
N THR A 32 7.51 22.91 16.85
CA THR A 32 6.82 23.57 17.97
C THR A 32 7.03 22.80 19.28
N ALA A 33 6.67 23.43 20.40
CA ALA A 33 6.83 22.87 21.75
C ALA A 33 5.47 22.59 22.42
N ASP A 34 4.50 22.14 21.63
CA ASP A 34 3.10 22.00 22.02
C ASP A 34 2.50 20.61 21.76
N SER A 35 3.34 19.60 21.53
CA SER A 35 2.96 18.19 21.39
C SER A 35 1.81 17.93 20.40
N ARG A 36 1.73 18.71 19.32
CA ARG A 36 0.71 18.54 18.28
C ARG A 36 1.25 18.81 16.89
N LEU A 37 0.64 18.14 15.92
CA LEU A 37 0.77 18.44 14.50
C LEU A 37 -0.34 19.41 14.13
N THR A 38 0.04 20.61 13.70
CA THR A 38 -0.90 21.62 13.17
C THR A 38 -0.72 21.72 11.67
N VAL A 39 -1.74 21.38 10.90
CA VAL A 39 -1.78 21.59 9.45
C VAL A 39 -2.69 22.79 9.19
N ASP A 40 -2.11 23.89 8.73
CA ASP A 40 -2.76 25.18 8.54
C ASP A 40 -3.03 25.43 7.06
N PHE A 41 -4.31 25.46 6.68
CA PHE A 41 -4.78 25.74 5.32
C PHE A 41 -5.22 27.21 5.17
N GLY A 42 -4.74 28.09 6.06
CA GLY A 42 -5.00 29.52 6.03
C GLY A 42 -6.49 29.85 6.22
N PRO A 43 -7.15 30.55 5.28
CA PRO A 43 -8.54 30.97 5.43
C PRO A 43 -9.55 29.82 5.56
N LEU A 44 -9.18 28.62 5.12
CA LEU A 44 -10.03 27.44 5.22
C LEU A 44 -10.10 26.93 6.66
N GLY A 45 -9.02 27.06 7.43
CA GLY A 45 -8.93 26.60 8.80
C GLY A 45 -7.72 25.71 9.04
N LYS A 46 -7.72 25.01 10.19
CA LYS A 46 -6.59 24.18 10.64
C LYS A 46 -7.07 22.82 11.10
N VAL A 47 -6.23 21.81 10.89
CA VAL A 47 -6.34 20.48 11.49
C VAL A 47 -5.28 20.35 12.58
N LEU A 48 -5.70 20.00 13.79
CA LEU A 48 -4.85 19.86 14.97
C LEU A 48 -4.89 18.40 15.40
N VAL A 49 -3.76 17.69 15.26
CA VAL A 49 -3.64 16.27 15.61
C VAL A 49 -2.73 16.14 16.84
N PRO A 50 -3.14 15.43 17.90
CA PRO A 50 -2.28 15.18 19.05
C PRO A 50 -1.09 14.30 18.64
N THR A 51 0.13 14.62 19.09
CA THR A 51 1.35 13.87 18.74
C THR A 51 2.11 13.32 19.95
N GLU A 52 1.48 13.29 21.13
CA GLU A 52 2.13 12.87 22.38
C GLU A 52 2.71 11.45 22.32
N ASP A 53 2.06 10.56 21.56
CA ASP A 53 2.49 9.16 21.38
C ASP A 53 3.45 8.95 20.20
N VAL A 54 3.64 9.96 19.35
CA VAL A 54 4.37 9.85 18.07
C VAL A 54 5.66 10.66 18.08
N ILE A 55 5.61 11.90 18.57
CA ILE A 55 6.75 12.82 18.61
C ILE A 55 7.21 12.97 20.07
N PRO A 56 8.42 12.49 20.41
CA PRO A 56 8.89 12.52 21.79
C PRO A 56 9.24 13.94 22.26
N LEU A 57 9.48 14.09 23.56
CA LEU A 57 9.95 15.32 24.21
C LEU A 57 8.96 16.50 24.19
N GLY A 58 7.68 16.23 23.93
CA GLY A 58 6.63 17.25 23.86
C GLY A 58 6.78 18.21 22.68
N LEU A 59 7.47 17.75 21.62
CA LEU A 59 7.61 18.50 20.39
C LEU A 59 6.39 18.31 19.51
N GLY A 60 6.07 19.35 18.75
CA GLY A 60 5.05 19.35 17.71
C GLY A 60 5.63 19.79 16.38
N VAL A 61 4.79 19.77 15.35
CA VAL A 61 5.12 20.26 14.02
C VAL A 61 4.00 21.16 13.54
N HIS A 62 4.34 22.34 13.02
CA HIS A 62 3.41 23.25 12.37
C HIS A 62 3.72 23.28 10.89
N VAL A 63 2.73 22.98 10.06
CA VAL A 63 2.80 22.95 8.61
C VAL A 63 1.88 24.03 8.06
N ASP A 64 2.44 25.04 7.43
CA ASP A 64 1.68 26.05 6.68
C ASP A 64 1.55 25.59 5.23
N ILE A 65 0.33 25.26 4.79
CA ILE A 65 0.04 24.84 3.43
C ILE A 65 -0.21 26.07 2.56
N GLY A 66 0.62 26.21 1.52
CA GLY A 66 0.60 27.28 0.53
C GLY A 66 -0.16 26.92 -0.75
N GLU A 67 0.10 27.71 -1.78
CA GLU A 67 -0.50 27.56 -3.10
C GLU A 67 0.19 26.44 -3.90
N ILE A 68 -0.49 25.94 -4.94
CA ILE A 68 0.14 25.05 -5.92
C ILE A 68 0.94 25.94 -6.87
N PRO A 69 2.26 25.71 -7.06
CA PRO A 69 3.08 26.53 -7.95
C PRO A 69 2.51 26.53 -9.38
N VAL A 70 2.28 27.72 -9.94
CA VAL A 70 1.98 27.83 -11.37
C VAL A 70 3.28 27.66 -12.16
N SER A 71 3.42 26.57 -12.90
CA SER A 71 4.58 26.35 -13.78
C SER A 71 4.60 27.43 -14.87
N GLY A 72 5.47 28.44 -14.72
CA GLY A 72 5.66 29.49 -15.74
C GLY A 72 6.19 30.85 -15.27
N GLU A 73 6.26 31.16 -13.97
CA GLU A 73 6.65 32.51 -13.51
C GLU A 73 8.00 32.64 -12.79
N SER A 74 8.79 31.57 -12.67
CA SER A 74 10.13 31.65 -12.06
C SER A 74 11.25 31.68 -13.11
N ALA A 75 11.70 32.90 -13.38
CA ALA A 75 13.05 33.32 -13.76
C ALA A 75 13.72 32.67 -14.99
N ASP A 76 13.60 33.32 -16.15
CA ASP A 76 14.66 33.46 -17.17
C ASP A 76 14.27 34.58 -18.14
N ASP A 77 14.62 35.81 -17.81
CA ASP A 77 14.42 37.03 -18.63
C ASP A 77 15.42 37.12 -19.82
N GLU A 78 15.99 35.98 -20.27
CA GLU A 78 16.90 35.91 -21.42
C GLU A 78 16.67 34.61 -22.22
N ARG A 79 15.58 34.53 -22.99
CA ARG A 79 15.53 33.65 -24.17
C ARG A 79 15.56 34.49 -25.45
N PRO A 80 16.45 34.19 -26.42
CA PRO A 80 16.41 34.84 -27.72
C PRO A 80 15.07 34.54 -28.38
N ALA A 81 14.50 35.53 -29.08
CA ALA A 81 13.28 35.37 -29.85
C ALA A 81 13.32 34.09 -30.70
N ALA A 82 12.33 33.21 -30.52
CA ALA A 82 12.21 31.96 -31.25
C ALA A 82 11.96 32.22 -32.74
N ASP A 83 12.61 31.39 -33.55
CA ASP A 83 12.49 31.30 -35.01
C ASP A 83 11.03 31.02 -35.42
N PRO A 84 10.40 31.81 -36.33
CA PRO A 84 8.99 31.65 -36.70
C PRO A 84 8.65 30.34 -37.43
N ASP A 85 9.63 29.53 -37.82
CA ASP A 85 9.42 28.35 -38.68
C ASP A 85 9.59 26.99 -37.97
N ALA A 86 9.68 26.96 -36.64
CA ALA A 86 9.63 25.70 -35.88
C ALA A 86 8.19 25.28 -35.57
N VAL A 87 7.81 24.11 -36.08
CA VAL A 87 6.50 23.47 -35.93
C VAL A 87 6.06 23.41 -34.46
N ALA A 88 4.83 23.85 -34.20
CA ALA A 88 4.18 23.88 -32.90
C ALA A 88 4.20 22.51 -32.20
N ASP A 89 4.86 22.45 -31.04
CA ASP A 89 4.61 21.46 -29.99
C ASP A 89 3.32 21.87 -29.25
N PRO A 90 2.26 21.03 -29.18
CA PRO A 90 1.04 21.38 -28.46
C PRO A 90 1.10 21.19 -26.92
N GLY A 91 2.23 20.78 -26.33
CA GLY A 91 2.30 20.39 -24.91
C GLY A 91 2.55 21.50 -23.88
N GLY A 92 2.96 22.69 -24.29
CA GLY A 92 3.47 23.70 -23.35
C GLY A 92 2.39 24.50 -22.61
N GLY A 93 2.00 24.04 -21.42
CA GLY A 93 1.38 24.88 -20.38
C GLY A 93 -0.07 24.51 -20.06
N SER A 94 -0.35 24.27 -18.78
CA SER A 94 -1.61 23.81 -18.15
C SER A 94 -1.86 22.29 -18.12
N VAL A 95 -1.73 21.56 -19.24
CA VAL A 95 -2.02 20.10 -19.25
C VAL A 95 -0.90 19.31 -18.57
N ASP A 96 0.36 19.63 -18.86
CA ASP A 96 1.52 19.02 -18.21
C ASP A 96 1.62 19.41 -16.72
N ALA A 97 1.21 20.63 -16.38
CA ALA A 97 1.14 21.10 -14.99
C ALA A 97 0.10 20.31 -14.19
N LEU A 98 -1.11 20.13 -14.75
CA LEU A 98 -2.16 19.32 -14.15
C LEU A 98 -1.75 17.85 -14.03
N GLY A 99 -1.01 17.32 -15.02
CA GLY A 99 -0.42 15.98 -14.96
C GLY A 99 0.61 15.84 -13.83
N GLY A 100 1.46 16.85 -13.64
CA GLY A 100 2.42 16.92 -12.52
C GLY A 100 1.73 17.00 -11.15
N ASP A 101 0.65 17.76 -11.03
CA ASP A 101 -0.12 17.89 -9.79
C ASP A 101 -0.80 16.58 -9.40
N ILE A 102 -1.41 15.89 -10.39
CA ILE A 102 -2.03 14.58 -10.18
C ILE A 102 -0.98 13.55 -9.76
N ALA A 103 0.20 13.55 -10.40
CA ALA A 103 1.29 12.68 -10.02
C ALA A 103 1.79 12.96 -8.59
N SER A 104 1.80 14.23 -8.16
CA SER A 104 2.22 14.64 -6.82
C SER A 104 1.20 14.29 -5.74
N TYR A 105 -0.10 14.36 -6.04
CA TYR A 105 -1.12 13.80 -5.15
C TYR A 105 -1.02 12.27 -5.09
N ALA A 106 -0.86 11.61 -6.24
CA ALA A 106 -0.70 10.17 -6.28
C ALA A 106 0.50 9.73 -5.45
N SER A 107 1.66 10.40 -5.54
CA SER A 107 2.85 10.08 -4.75
C SER A 107 2.65 10.30 -3.24
N LEU A 108 1.96 11.36 -2.83
CA LEU A 108 1.66 11.63 -1.42
C LEU A 108 0.89 10.47 -0.77
N PHE A 109 -0.09 9.91 -1.49
CA PHE A 109 -0.87 8.77 -1.02
C PHE A 109 -0.18 7.43 -1.28
N SER A 110 0.66 7.34 -2.31
CA SER A 110 1.30 6.08 -2.71
C SER A 110 2.60 5.77 -1.97
N ALA A 111 3.34 6.80 -1.58
CA ALA A 111 4.61 6.70 -0.87
C ALA A 111 4.68 7.73 0.27
N PRO A 112 3.78 7.67 1.26
CA PRO A 112 3.72 8.67 2.33
C PRO A 112 5.03 8.73 3.14
N GLN A 113 5.74 7.61 3.24
CA GLN A 113 7.03 7.56 3.93
C GLN A 113 8.10 8.41 3.25
N ALA A 114 8.11 8.49 1.91
CA ALA A 114 9.06 9.32 1.19
C ALA A 114 8.86 10.82 1.50
N GLN A 115 7.60 11.26 1.63
CA GLN A 115 7.26 12.61 2.06
C GLN A 115 7.74 12.88 3.49
N ILE A 116 7.56 11.92 4.40
CA ILE A 116 8.01 12.04 5.80
C ILE A 116 9.53 12.14 5.85
N ASP A 117 10.24 11.29 5.11
CA ASP A 117 11.70 11.27 5.08
C ASP A 117 12.25 12.59 4.52
N GLU A 118 11.64 13.16 3.48
CA GLU A 118 12.01 14.48 2.93
C GLU A 118 11.82 15.60 3.95
N VAL A 119 10.72 15.56 4.72
CA VAL A 119 10.46 16.51 5.81
C VAL A 119 11.49 16.39 6.92
N ILE A 120 11.83 15.16 7.32
CA ILE A 120 12.84 14.89 8.36
C ILE A 120 14.21 15.39 7.91
N ASP A 121 14.62 15.08 6.68
CA ASP A 121 15.91 15.47 6.13
C ASP A 121 16.01 16.98 5.97
N GLY A 122 14.98 17.63 5.42
CA GLY A 122 14.93 19.08 5.26
C GLY A 122 15.00 19.84 6.58
N LEU A 123 14.22 19.42 7.59
CA LEU A 123 14.29 20.01 8.93
C LEU A 123 15.65 19.76 9.58
N SER A 124 16.17 18.54 9.52
CA SER A 124 17.46 18.18 10.11
C SER A 124 18.61 19.00 9.52
N GLN A 125 18.62 19.18 8.19
CA GLN A 125 19.63 19.98 7.50
C GLN A 125 19.59 21.44 7.93
N GLU A 126 18.40 22.05 8.01
CA GLU A 126 18.27 23.46 8.42
C GLU A 126 18.66 23.66 9.89
N ILE A 127 18.24 22.75 10.79
CA ILE A 127 18.62 22.78 12.21
C ILE A 127 20.14 22.73 12.35
N LEU A 128 20.79 21.76 11.68
CA LEU A 128 22.25 21.60 11.75
C LEU A 128 22.99 22.80 11.18
N THR A 129 22.51 23.35 10.06
CA THR A 129 23.13 24.50 9.40
C THR A 129 23.05 25.74 10.30
N ARG A 130 21.86 26.05 10.84
CA ARG A 130 21.67 27.18 11.77
C ARG A 130 22.47 27.00 13.06
N TRP A 131 22.46 25.79 13.59
CA TRP A 131 23.19 25.48 14.81
C TRP A 131 24.69 25.66 14.63
N ALA A 132 25.25 25.12 13.54
CA ALA A 132 26.66 25.28 13.21
C ALA A 132 27.02 26.76 12.99
N LEU A 133 26.19 27.51 12.26
CA LEU A 133 26.40 28.93 12.00
C LEU A 133 26.37 29.75 13.31
N ALA A 134 25.40 29.49 14.20
CA ALA A 134 25.33 30.15 15.50
C ALA A 134 26.57 29.84 16.36
N VAL A 135 27.00 28.58 16.41
CA VAL A 135 28.21 28.18 17.15
C VAL A 135 29.45 28.88 16.58
N CYS A 136 29.59 28.94 15.25
CA CYS A 136 30.71 29.59 14.57
C CYS A 136 30.72 31.11 14.81
N VAL A 137 29.58 31.79 14.67
CA VAL A 137 29.47 33.24 14.87
C VAL A 137 29.74 33.61 16.33
N ILE A 138 29.14 32.90 17.29
CA ILE A 138 29.32 33.20 18.72
C ILE A 138 30.76 32.88 19.14
N THR A 139 31.28 31.71 18.78
CA THR A 139 32.65 31.33 19.16
C THR A 139 33.68 32.22 18.47
N GLY A 140 33.51 32.50 17.17
CA GLY A 140 34.37 33.40 16.42
C GLY A 140 34.35 34.83 16.97
N GLY A 141 33.17 35.34 17.33
CA GLY A 141 33.01 36.64 17.98
C GLY A 141 33.71 36.69 19.35
N LEU A 142 33.55 35.66 20.18
CA LEU A 142 34.23 35.55 21.47
C LEU A 142 35.77 35.51 21.32
N VAL A 143 36.28 34.73 20.38
CA VAL A 143 37.72 34.65 20.08
C VAL A 143 38.25 35.97 19.53
N GLY A 144 37.56 36.57 18.56
CA GLY A 144 37.92 37.87 17.98
C GLY A 144 37.94 38.99 19.01
N LEU A 145 36.95 39.02 19.91
CA LEU A 145 36.91 39.95 21.03
C LEU A 145 38.08 39.73 22.00
N ALA A 146 38.41 38.48 22.31
CA ALA A 146 39.56 38.16 23.17
C ALA A 146 40.89 38.59 22.53
N LEU A 147 41.06 38.39 21.23
CA LEU A 147 42.23 38.85 20.47
C LEU A 147 42.34 40.38 20.44
N PHE A 148 41.22 41.08 20.23
CA PHE A 148 41.18 42.55 20.19
C PHE A 148 41.50 43.18 21.55
N LEU A 149 40.99 42.61 22.64
CA LEU A 149 41.20 43.14 24.00
C LEU A 149 42.60 42.83 24.55
N GLY A 150 43.23 41.74 24.08
CA GLY A 150 44.53 41.27 24.55
C GLY A 150 44.45 40.54 25.91
N PRO A 151 45.45 39.67 26.23
CA PRO A 151 45.35 38.72 27.33
C PRO A 151 45.22 39.38 28.71
N THR A 152 45.83 40.55 28.92
CA THR A 152 45.79 41.26 30.20
C THR A 152 44.42 41.88 30.50
N ARG A 153 43.73 42.43 29.50
CA ARG A 153 42.38 42.99 29.68
C ARG A 153 41.32 41.89 29.76
N VAL A 154 41.48 40.81 29.00
CA VAL A 154 40.59 39.63 29.11
C VAL A 154 40.65 39.05 30.52
N ASP A 155 41.83 38.85 31.08
CA ASP A 155 41.98 38.32 32.44
C ASP A 155 41.44 39.30 33.51
N THR A 156 41.54 40.60 33.26
CA THR A 156 40.92 41.64 34.12
C THR A 156 39.39 41.60 34.05
N ILE A 157 38.80 41.40 32.87
CA ILE A 157 37.36 41.30 32.68
C ILE A 157 36.81 40.01 33.28
N ILE A 158 37.48 38.88 33.05
CA ILE A 158 37.13 37.59 33.65
C ILE A 158 37.16 37.72 35.17
N ARG A 159 38.23 38.27 35.76
CA ARG A 159 38.32 38.51 37.21
C ARG A 159 37.32 39.54 37.73
N ALA A 160 36.90 40.52 36.93
CA ALA A 160 35.85 41.47 37.29
C ALA A 160 34.43 40.86 37.25
N PHE A 161 34.27 39.75 36.52
CA PHE A 161 33.06 38.94 36.48
C PHE A 161 33.06 37.81 37.52
N VAL A 162 34.23 37.28 37.89
CA VAL A 162 34.42 36.40 39.05
C VAL A 162 34.09 37.20 40.32
N GLY A 163 32.93 36.92 40.92
CA GLY A 163 32.37 37.67 42.06
C GLY A 163 31.11 38.49 41.74
N LYS A 164 30.73 38.60 40.46
CA LYS A 164 29.41 39.13 40.02
C LYS A 164 28.48 38.02 39.54
N GLU A 165 28.66 36.81 40.08
CA GLU A 165 27.83 35.64 39.76
C GLU A 165 26.34 35.94 39.93
N LEU A 166 25.96 36.75 40.92
CA LEU A 166 24.57 37.18 41.14
C LEU A 166 23.97 38.00 39.99
N LEU A 167 24.76 38.80 39.27
CA LEU A 167 24.28 39.57 38.10
C LEU A 167 24.17 38.68 36.87
N GLY A 168 25.10 37.73 36.69
CA GLY A 168 25.03 36.72 35.63
C GLY A 168 23.85 35.77 35.85
N ILE A 169 23.70 35.26 37.07
CA ILE A 169 22.54 34.47 37.52
C ILE A 169 21.27 35.29 37.38
N GLY A 170 21.28 36.59 37.75
CA GLY A 170 20.13 37.47 37.59
C GLY A 170 19.70 37.66 36.14
N LEU A 171 20.65 37.85 35.21
CA LEU A 171 20.36 37.96 33.77
C LEU A 171 19.86 36.64 33.20
N VAL A 172 20.49 35.52 33.56
CA VAL A 172 20.05 34.18 33.16
C VAL A 172 18.67 33.89 33.74
N LEU A 173 18.43 34.21 35.01
CA LEU A 173 17.15 34.04 35.68
C LEU A 173 16.09 34.93 35.02
N VAL A 174 16.40 36.17 34.64
CA VAL A 174 15.47 37.05 33.91
C VAL A 174 15.21 36.49 32.52
N LEU A 175 16.22 36.02 31.77
CA LEU A 175 16.02 35.40 30.46
C LEU A 175 15.23 34.09 30.56
N VAL A 176 15.50 33.29 31.58
CA VAL A 176 14.78 32.04 31.88
C VAL A 176 13.36 32.35 32.34
N LEU A 177 13.13 33.30 33.23
CA LEU A 177 11.78 33.71 33.70
C LEU A 177 10.99 34.43 32.63
N THR A 178 11.63 35.22 31.76
CA THR A 178 10.98 35.85 30.62
C THR A 178 10.65 34.78 29.58
N GLY A 179 11.56 33.83 29.32
CA GLY A 179 11.33 32.66 28.48
C GLY A 179 10.19 31.77 29.01
N LEU A 180 10.24 31.37 30.27
CA LEU A 180 9.17 30.65 30.95
C LEU A 180 7.87 31.45 30.97
N GLY A 181 7.94 32.77 31.20
CA GLY A 181 6.80 33.66 31.15
C GLY A 181 6.14 33.67 29.77
N THR A 182 6.93 33.76 28.70
CA THR A 182 6.41 33.66 27.32
C THR A 182 5.82 32.27 27.02
N VAL A 183 6.45 31.20 27.51
CA VAL A 183 5.94 29.82 27.35
C VAL A 183 4.64 29.61 28.12
N VAL A 184 4.51 30.18 29.32
CA VAL A 184 3.30 30.08 30.15
C VAL A 184 2.17 30.95 29.61
N LEU A 185 2.47 32.17 29.15
CA LEU A 185 1.48 33.12 28.62
C LEU A 185 0.97 32.70 27.24
N ASN A 186 1.80 32.08 26.41
CA ASN A 186 1.42 31.55 25.10
C ASN A 186 1.14 30.05 25.13
N ARG A 187 0.69 29.50 26.28
CA ARG A 187 0.26 28.11 26.31
C ARG A 187 -0.87 27.93 25.29
N PRO A 188 -0.67 27.04 24.30
CA PRO A 188 -1.71 26.80 23.34
C PRO A 188 -2.94 26.22 24.01
N GLN A 189 -4.11 26.60 23.49
CA GLN A 189 -5.38 26.04 23.96
C GLN A 189 -5.34 24.52 23.79
N PRO A 190 -5.83 23.75 24.79
CA PRO A 190 -5.97 22.32 24.64
C PRO A 190 -6.86 22.01 23.45
N ILE A 191 -6.51 20.96 22.73
CA ILE A 191 -7.29 20.47 21.60
C ILE A 191 -8.69 20.11 22.12
N SER A 192 -9.72 20.62 21.47
CA SER A 192 -11.09 20.19 21.71
C SER A 192 -11.43 19.13 20.67
N PRO A 193 -11.44 17.83 21.03
CA PRO A 193 -11.67 16.76 20.08
C PRO A 193 -12.97 16.95 19.34
N ASP A 194 -12.94 16.74 18.03
CA ASP A 194 -14.15 16.69 17.22
C ASP A 194 -14.76 15.28 17.32
N PRO A 195 -16.05 15.14 17.70
CA PRO A 195 -16.75 13.86 17.67
C PRO A 195 -16.68 13.17 16.29
N ALA A 196 -16.54 13.94 15.21
CA ALA A 196 -16.37 13.41 13.86
C ALA A 196 -15.10 12.57 13.66
N PHE A 197 -14.16 12.53 14.60
CA PHE A 197 -12.99 11.64 14.50
C PHE A 197 -13.02 10.45 15.45
N GLU A 198 -14.07 10.29 16.27
CA GLU A 198 -14.16 9.14 17.18
C GLU A 198 -14.13 7.81 16.41
N GLY A 199 -13.31 6.86 16.86
CA GLY A 199 -13.13 5.56 16.21
C GLY A 199 -12.27 5.57 14.94
N THR A 200 -11.68 6.71 14.57
CA THR A 200 -10.76 6.83 13.43
C THR A 200 -9.30 6.95 13.87
N PRO A 201 -8.31 6.77 12.97
CA PRO A 201 -6.91 7.09 13.26
C PRO A 201 -6.64 8.56 13.64
N LEU A 202 -7.59 9.47 13.37
CA LEU A 202 -7.53 10.88 13.76
C LEU A 202 -8.27 11.18 15.07
N ALA A 203 -8.68 10.16 15.83
CA ALA A 203 -9.37 10.34 17.11
C ALA A 203 -8.59 11.30 18.04
N GLY A 204 -9.32 12.22 18.68
CA GLY A 204 -8.72 13.28 19.51
C GLY A 204 -8.30 14.53 18.74
N SER A 205 -8.38 14.53 17.41
CA SER A 205 -8.04 15.70 16.57
C SER A 205 -9.14 16.76 16.60
N GLN A 206 -8.77 18.00 16.30
CA GLN A 206 -9.69 19.13 16.18
C GLN A 206 -9.58 19.76 14.78
N VAL A 207 -10.73 20.09 14.20
CA VAL A 207 -10.80 20.93 13.01
C VAL A 207 -11.35 22.30 13.38
N THR A 208 -10.84 23.33 12.73
CA THR A 208 -11.28 24.72 12.93
C THR A 208 -11.63 25.37 11.61
N GLY A 209 -12.36 26.49 11.67
CA GLY A 209 -12.66 27.31 10.49
C GLY A 209 -13.75 26.71 9.58
N ARG A 210 -13.67 27.01 8.28
CA ARG A 210 -14.62 26.53 7.26
C ARG A 210 -14.42 25.05 6.93
N LEU A 211 -13.23 24.50 7.20
CA LEU A 211 -12.96 23.08 7.09
C LEU A 211 -13.85 22.24 7.99
N GLY A 212 -14.29 22.73 9.15
CA GLY A 212 -15.16 21.98 10.07
C GLY A 212 -16.45 21.51 9.38
N GLY A 213 -17.21 22.43 8.79
CA GLY A 213 -18.46 22.06 8.10
C GLY A 213 -18.27 21.20 6.84
N ILE A 214 -17.11 21.31 6.18
CA ILE A 214 -16.77 20.45 5.03
C ILE A 214 -16.42 19.05 5.53
N ILE A 215 -15.65 18.95 6.61
CA ILE A 215 -15.23 17.69 7.21
C ILE A 215 -16.43 16.97 7.83
N ASP A 216 -17.36 17.66 8.50
CA ASP A 216 -18.59 17.02 9.01
C ASP A 216 -19.41 16.38 7.89
N THR A 217 -19.54 17.09 6.76
CA THR A 217 -20.26 16.59 5.59
C THR A 217 -19.51 15.45 4.92
N ALA A 218 -18.20 15.59 4.73
CA ALA A 218 -17.35 14.55 4.14
C ALA A 218 -17.28 13.31 5.03
N PHE A 219 -17.19 13.48 6.34
CA PHE A 219 -17.16 12.40 7.33
C PHE A 219 -18.51 11.70 7.42
N GLY A 220 -19.62 12.46 7.42
CA GLY A 220 -20.96 11.89 7.27
C GLY A 220 -21.08 11.05 6.00
N ALA A 221 -20.61 11.56 4.86
CA ALA A 221 -20.61 10.82 3.61
C ALA A 221 -19.71 9.56 3.64
N VAL A 222 -18.55 9.61 4.32
CA VAL A 222 -17.67 8.44 4.50
C VAL A 222 -18.31 7.41 5.41
N GLN A 223 -18.96 7.82 6.50
CA GLN A 223 -19.70 6.92 7.38
C GLN A 223 -20.88 6.27 6.67
N ASP A 224 -21.69 7.07 5.95
CA ASP A 224 -22.81 6.56 5.16
C ASP A 224 -22.31 5.58 4.10
N PHE A 225 -21.21 5.92 3.40
CA PHE A 225 -20.57 5.03 2.44
C PHE A 225 -20.09 3.72 3.08
N ALA A 226 -19.47 3.78 4.27
CA ALA A 226 -19.03 2.59 4.99
C ALA A 226 -20.22 1.72 5.43
N ALA A 227 -21.29 2.34 5.97
CA ALA A 227 -22.49 1.63 6.39
C ALA A 227 -23.23 0.99 5.20
N ASP A 228 -23.36 1.71 4.08
CA ASP A 228 -23.95 1.20 2.83
C ASP A 228 -23.12 0.05 2.25
N ASN A 229 -21.79 0.17 2.34
CA ASN A 229 -20.86 -0.88 1.94
C ASN A 229 -21.03 -2.14 2.79
N ASP A 230 -21.06 -2.00 4.11
CA ASP A 230 -21.24 -3.14 5.02
C ASP A 230 -22.59 -3.82 4.80
N ALA A 231 -23.67 -3.03 4.67
CA ALA A 231 -24.99 -3.56 4.34
C ALA A 231 -25.02 -4.30 3.00
N PHE A 232 -24.27 -3.82 1.99
CA PHE A 232 -24.14 -4.52 0.72
C PHE A 232 -23.52 -5.92 0.90
N TYR A 233 -22.40 -6.02 1.60
CA TYR A 233 -21.72 -7.31 1.76
C TYR A 233 -22.40 -8.23 2.79
N ASP A 234 -23.13 -7.69 3.75
CA ASP A 234 -24.00 -8.46 4.63
C ASP A 234 -25.10 -9.18 3.85
N ASP A 235 -25.79 -8.48 2.93
CA ASP A 235 -26.79 -9.07 2.04
C ASP A 235 -26.18 -10.18 1.14
N VAL A 236 -24.98 -9.93 0.62
CA VAL A 236 -24.22 -10.91 -0.19
C VAL A 236 -23.90 -12.15 0.62
N LEU A 237 -23.39 -11.97 1.85
CA LEU A 237 -23.03 -13.08 2.74
C LEU A 237 -24.26 -13.87 3.19
N GLU A 238 -25.39 -13.21 3.46
CA GLU A 238 -26.66 -13.88 3.75
C GLU A 238 -27.10 -14.74 2.57
N THR A 239 -27.09 -14.17 1.36
CA THR A 239 -27.46 -14.88 0.13
C THR A 239 -26.54 -16.06 -0.14
N LEU A 240 -25.23 -15.87 0.01
CA LEU A 240 -24.22 -16.92 -0.14
C LEU A 240 -24.48 -18.08 0.82
N ARG A 241 -24.69 -17.79 2.12
CA ARG A 241 -24.94 -18.82 3.15
C ARG A 241 -26.25 -19.57 2.89
N ALA A 242 -27.30 -18.86 2.47
CA ALA A 242 -28.59 -19.45 2.14
C ALA A 242 -28.48 -20.43 0.96
N GLN A 243 -27.72 -20.07 -0.08
CA GLN A 243 -27.55 -20.91 -1.27
C GLN A 243 -26.50 -22.01 -1.11
N TRP A 244 -25.62 -21.93 -0.10
CA TRP A 244 -24.46 -22.81 0.01
C TRP A 244 -24.80 -24.30 0.01
N ASN A 245 -25.85 -24.69 0.73
CA ASN A 245 -26.25 -26.10 0.86
C ASN A 245 -26.97 -26.63 -0.39
N ASP A 246 -27.57 -25.74 -1.19
CA ASP A 246 -28.32 -26.08 -2.41
C ASP A 246 -27.46 -25.93 -3.68
N ARG A 247 -26.19 -25.53 -3.53
CA ARG A 247 -25.30 -25.29 -4.66
C ARG A 247 -25.06 -26.56 -5.48
N PRO A 248 -24.67 -26.42 -6.76
CA PRO A 248 -24.28 -27.57 -7.57
C PRO A 248 -23.16 -28.37 -6.92
N ILE A 249 -23.49 -29.59 -6.52
CA ILE A 249 -22.55 -30.58 -6.05
C ILE A 249 -22.40 -31.59 -7.16
N THR A 250 -21.22 -31.64 -7.78
CA THR A 250 -20.87 -32.78 -8.63
C THR A 250 -19.92 -33.67 -7.84
N GLY A 251 -20.33 -34.91 -7.61
CA GLY A 251 -19.39 -35.99 -7.32
C GLY A 251 -18.58 -36.24 -8.58
N ASN A 252 -17.55 -35.43 -8.80
CA ASN A 252 -16.65 -35.66 -9.91
C ASN A 252 -15.70 -36.79 -9.53
N TRP A 253 -15.38 -37.60 -10.52
CA TRP A 253 -14.58 -38.80 -10.35
C TRP A 253 -13.11 -38.41 -10.45
N THR A 254 -12.30 -38.75 -9.44
CA THR A 254 -10.89 -39.05 -9.74
C THR A 254 -10.84 -40.36 -10.50
N ASP A 255 -9.69 -40.72 -11.06
CA ASP A 255 -9.47 -42.01 -11.73
C ASP A 255 -9.72 -43.23 -10.80
N ARG A 256 -10.05 -43.01 -9.52
CA ARG A 256 -10.23 -44.04 -8.49
C ARG A 256 -11.56 -43.97 -7.71
N GLY A 257 -12.45 -43.02 -7.95
CA GLY A 257 -13.76 -43.01 -7.32
C GLY A 257 -14.34 -41.63 -7.00
N LEU A 258 -15.39 -41.63 -6.17
CA LEU A 258 -16.19 -40.45 -5.84
C LEU A 258 -15.43 -39.52 -4.89
N VAL A 259 -15.13 -38.30 -5.33
CA VAL A 259 -14.60 -37.24 -4.45
C VAL A 259 -15.76 -36.63 -3.67
N PRO A 260 -15.72 -36.60 -2.33
CA PRO A 260 -16.70 -35.88 -1.54
C PRO A 260 -16.75 -34.40 -1.97
N PRO A 261 -17.92 -33.77 -1.92
CA PRO A 261 -18.01 -32.34 -2.22
C PRO A 261 -17.24 -31.54 -1.17
N ALA A 262 -16.52 -30.49 -1.59
CA ALA A 262 -15.89 -29.55 -0.65
C ALA A 262 -16.92 -29.07 0.38
N GLY A 263 -16.55 -28.99 1.66
CA GLY A 263 -17.48 -28.56 2.72
C GLY A 263 -18.61 -29.53 3.11
N VAL A 264 -18.74 -30.70 2.50
CA VAL A 264 -19.77 -31.71 2.83
C VAL A 264 -19.16 -32.86 3.65
N GLY A 265 -19.54 -32.99 4.93
CA GLY A 265 -19.02 -34.02 5.87
C GLY A 265 -19.18 -33.63 7.36
N ALA A 266 -18.88 -34.53 8.29
CA ALA A 266 -19.12 -34.36 9.74
C ALA A 266 -18.43 -33.12 10.37
N PRO A 267 -18.90 -32.58 11.52
CA PRO A 267 -18.47 -31.30 12.10
C PRO A 267 -17.00 -31.28 12.56
N ALA A 268 -16.41 -30.08 12.61
CA ALA A 268 -15.02 -29.82 13.03
C ALA A 268 -14.69 -30.26 14.48
N ASP A 269 -15.69 -30.57 15.31
CA ASP A 269 -15.51 -30.98 16.72
C ASP A 269 -15.06 -32.43 16.92
N SER A 270 -14.92 -33.23 15.86
CA SER A 270 -14.19 -34.50 15.98
C SER A 270 -12.70 -34.21 15.98
N GLY A 271 -12.11 -34.04 17.16
CA GLY A 271 -10.67 -33.84 17.42
C GLY A 271 -9.76 -35.00 16.99
N GLY A 272 -9.86 -35.43 15.74
CA GLY A 272 -8.86 -36.19 15.03
C GLY A 272 -8.03 -35.24 14.18
N GLU A 273 -6.71 -35.36 14.28
CA GLU A 273 -5.75 -34.76 13.36
C GLU A 273 -6.25 -34.88 11.92
N GLY A 274 -6.22 -33.78 11.17
CA GLY A 274 -6.73 -33.68 9.81
C GLY A 274 -6.07 -34.66 8.85
N GLU A 275 -6.58 -35.88 8.78
CA GLU A 275 -6.50 -36.66 7.56
C GLU A 275 -7.43 -35.97 6.56
N GLY A 276 -6.83 -35.15 5.67
CA GLY A 276 -7.52 -34.52 4.55
C GLY A 276 -8.48 -35.52 3.88
N GLN A 277 -9.63 -35.02 3.42
CA GLN A 277 -10.65 -35.82 2.75
C GLN A 277 -9.95 -36.76 1.76
N LYS A 278 -9.97 -38.07 2.05
CA LYS A 278 -9.09 -39.09 1.46
C LYS A 278 -8.77 -38.82 -0.03
N GLY A 279 -7.61 -38.21 -0.28
CA GLY A 279 -7.01 -38.08 -1.62
C GLY A 279 -7.23 -36.76 -2.38
N VAL A 280 -7.90 -35.73 -1.83
CA VAL A 280 -8.09 -34.45 -2.51
C VAL A 280 -7.78 -33.27 -1.61
N THR A 281 -7.04 -32.29 -2.14
CA THR A 281 -6.80 -30.97 -1.54
C THR A 281 -7.71 -29.93 -2.20
N THR A 282 -8.35 -29.09 -1.39
CA THR A 282 -9.24 -28.02 -1.83
C THR A 282 -8.60 -26.65 -1.59
N PHE A 283 -8.43 -25.88 -2.65
CA PHE A 283 -7.98 -24.50 -2.57
C PHE A 283 -9.15 -23.54 -2.82
N VAL A 284 -9.16 -22.42 -2.12
CA VAL A 284 -9.84 -21.21 -2.62
C VAL A 284 -8.80 -20.36 -3.31
N PHE A 285 -9.06 -20.02 -4.56
CA PHE A 285 -8.22 -19.18 -5.41
C PHE A 285 -8.92 -17.86 -5.69
N GLY A 286 -8.24 -16.76 -5.33
CA GLY A 286 -8.63 -15.39 -5.64
C GLY A 286 -7.51 -14.67 -6.38
N SER A 287 -7.85 -13.55 -7.03
CA SER A 287 -6.89 -12.64 -7.66
C SER A 287 -7.56 -11.29 -7.89
N ASP A 288 -6.78 -10.21 -7.94
CA ASP A 288 -7.26 -8.87 -8.30
C ASP A 288 -8.40 -8.40 -7.37
N ILE A 289 -8.26 -8.63 -6.06
CA ILE A 289 -9.21 -8.13 -5.05
C ILE A 289 -9.15 -6.61 -4.94
N HIS A 290 -8.01 -5.99 -5.33
CA HIS A 290 -7.85 -4.54 -5.49
C HIS A 290 -8.40 -3.73 -4.30
N CYS A 291 -8.05 -4.15 -3.09
CA CYS A 291 -8.48 -3.55 -1.84
C CYS A 291 -10.00 -3.52 -1.61
N ASN A 292 -10.75 -4.48 -2.17
CA ASN A 292 -12.15 -4.66 -1.82
C ASN A 292 -12.29 -5.43 -0.49
N ILE A 293 -12.24 -4.70 0.62
CA ILE A 293 -12.37 -5.25 1.98
C ILE A 293 -13.72 -5.93 2.23
N GLY A 294 -14.77 -5.58 1.48
CA GLY A 294 -16.06 -6.25 1.59
C GLY A 294 -16.05 -7.64 0.96
N MET A 295 -15.42 -7.77 -0.21
CA MET A 295 -15.17 -9.08 -0.83
C MET A 295 -14.20 -9.95 -0.03
N ALA A 296 -13.28 -9.37 0.74
CA ALA A 296 -12.42 -10.14 1.65
C ALA A 296 -13.25 -11.00 2.63
N ARG A 297 -14.35 -10.44 3.16
CA ARG A 297 -15.32 -11.17 4.00
C ARG A 297 -15.96 -12.34 3.26
N VAL A 298 -16.28 -12.16 1.98
CA VAL A 298 -16.84 -13.20 1.11
C VAL A 298 -15.81 -14.30 0.83
N VAL A 299 -14.55 -13.94 0.56
CA VAL A 299 -13.44 -14.88 0.41
C VAL A 299 -13.27 -15.73 1.68
N GLY A 300 -13.24 -15.08 2.85
CA GLY A 300 -13.18 -15.76 4.15
C GLY A 300 -14.33 -16.73 4.37
N ALA A 301 -15.57 -16.29 4.09
CA ALA A 301 -16.76 -17.14 4.21
C ALA A 301 -16.70 -18.36 3.29
N VAL A 302 -16.27 -18.19 2.03
CA VAL A 302 -16.12 -19.30 1.09
C VAL A 302 -15.01 -20.26 1.49
N ALA A 303 -13.86 -19.76 1.94
CA ALA A 303 -12.77 -20.58 2.47
C ALA A 303 -13.24 -21.44 3.66
N GLY A 304 -13.94 -20.83 4.61
CA GLY A 304 -14.52 -21.55 5.76
C GLY A 304 -15.58 -22.58 5.35
N MET A 305 -16.57 -22.19 4.56
CA MET A 305 -17.68 -23.08 4.19
C MET A 305 -17.25 -24.21 3.23
N SER A 306 -16.22 -24.00 2.42
CA SER A 306 -15.61 -25.05 1.57
C SER A 306 -14.69 -25.98 2.34
N ARG A 307 -14.30 -25.60 3.58
CA ARG A 307 -13.23 -26.25 4.35
C ARG A 307 -11.96 -26.35 3.52
N ALA A 308 -11.58 -25.23 2.92
CA ALA A 308 -10.36 -25.15 2.12
C ALA A 308 -9.15 -25.59 2.96
N ASP A 309 -8.23 -26.31 2.33
CA ASP A 309 -6.95 -26.69 2.92
C ASP A 309 -5.91 -25.58 2.80
N ALA A 310 -6.13 -24.62 1.88
CA ALA A 310 -5.35 -23.39 1.75
C ALA A 310 -6.06 -22.31 0.91
N TYR A 311 -5.66 -21.07 1.10
CA TYR A 311 -5.99 -19.94 0.22
C TYR A 311 -4.79 -19.60 -0.67
N ILE A 312 -5.02 -19.47 -1.97
CA ILE A 312 -4.03 -19.09 -2.97
C ILE A 312 -4.46 -17.76 -3.59
N ASP A 313 -3.57 -16.77 -3.62
CA ASP A 313 -3.82 -15.46 -4.18
C ASP A 313 -2.95 -15.21 -5.43
N GLY A 314 -3.60 -14.86 -6.53
CA GLY A 314 -2.98 -14.56 -7.82
C GLY A 314 -2.36 -13.16 -7.92
N GLY A 315 -2.38 -12.37 -6.85
CA GLY A 315 -1.83 -11.02 -6.80
C GLY A 315 -2.86 -9.93 -7.07
N ASP A 316 -2.40 -8.68 -7.01
CA ASP A 316 -3.23 -7.47 -7.01
C ASP A 316 -4.19 -7.44 -5.81
N ILE A 317 -3.59 -7.63 -4.62
CA ILE A 317 -4.27 -7.37 -3.35
C ILE A 317 -4.57 -5.88 -3.20
N SER A 318 -3.62 -5.04 -3.57
CA SER A 318 -3.69 -3.58 -3.48
C SER A 318 -4.13 -2.94 -4.80
N MET A 319 -4.52 -1.65 -4.80
CA MET A 319 -4.77 -0.89 -6.04
C MET A 319 -3.54 -0.15 -6.55
N THR A 320 -2.58 0.12 -5.67
CA THR A 320 -1.40 0.93 -6.01
C THR A 320 -0.11 0.34 -5.43
N GLY A 321 -0.20 -0.46 -4.37
CA GLY A 321 0.93 -1.06 -3.69
C GLY A 321 1.50 -0.16 -2.59
N THR A 322 0.71 0.77 -2.06
CA THR A 322 1.17 1.69 -1.02
C THR A 322 1.33 0.97 0.32
N SER A 323 2.13 1.52 1.23
CA SER A 323 2.22 0.98 2.59
C SER A 323 0.90 1.12 3.37
N ALA A 324 0.06 2.11 3.05
CA ALA A 324 -1.26 2.26 3.65
C ALA A 324 -2.23 1.17 3.18
N GLU A 325 -2.08 0.69 1.94
CA GLU A 325 -2.87 -0.41 1.40
C GLU A 325 -2.50 -1.78 1.97
N ASN A 326 -1.46 -1.89 2.80
CA ASN A 326 -1.21 -3.10 3.57
C ASN A 326 -2.39 -3.46 4.48
N TYR A 327 -3.18 -2.46 4.89
CA TYR A 327 -4.47 -2.68 5.57
C TYR A 327 -5.41 -3.61 4.79
N CYS A 328 -5.43 -3.53 3.46
CA CYS A 328 -6.28 -4.38 2.63
C CYS A 328 -5.86 -5.86 2.71
N LEU A 329 -4.54 -6.10 2.79
CA LEU A 329 -3.99 -7.43 3.02
C LEU A 329 -4.33 -7.92 4.43
N ASP A 330 -4.20 -7.06 5.44
CA ASP A 330 -4.55 -7.40 6.83
C ASP A 330 -6.02 -7.80 6.96
N VAL A 331 -6.94 -7.06 6.34
CA VAL A 331 -8.36 -7.42 6.36
C VAL A 331 -8.59 -8.76 5.66
N LEU A 332 -7.96 -9.01 4.51
CA LEU A 332 -8.07 -10.32 3.83
C LEU A 332 -7.52 -11.45 4.69
N ASP A 333 -6.38 -11.25 5.35
CA ASP A 333 -5.75 -12.21 6.24
C ASP A 333 -6.62 -12.54 7.47
N ASP A 334 -7.22 -11.50 8.06
CA ASP A 334 -8.05 -11.60 9.26
C ASP A 334 -9.43 -12.24 8.97
N GLU A 335 -9.99 -12.06 7.76
CA GLU A 335 -11.25 -12.70 7.34
C GLU A 335 -11.09 -14.19 6.99
N LEU A 336 -9.91 -14.63 6.60
CA LEU A 336 -9.64 -16.03 6.29
C LEU A 336 -9.66 -16.89 7.56
N PRO A 337 -10.12 -18.17 7.49
CA PRO A 337 -10.14 -19.07 8.65
C PRO A 337 -8.80 -19.15 9.39
N GLU A 338 -8.86 -19.26 10.72
CA GLU A 338 -7.67 -19.40 11.56
C GLU A 338 -6.81 -20.60 11.12
N ASN A 339 -5.49 -20.40 11.09
CA ASN A 339 -4.50 -21.40 10.67
C ASN A 339 -4.64 -21.91 9.23
N LEU A 340 -5.50 -21.32 8.40
CA LEU A 340 -5.54 -21.65 6.98
C LEU A 340 -4.21 -21.22 6.33
N PRO A 341 -3.45 -22.13 5.72
CA PRO A 341 -2.23 -21.78 4.99
C PRO A 341 -2.53 -20.88 3.78
N ARG A 342 -1.66 -19.89 3.54
CA ARG A 342 -1.89 -18.82 2.55
C ARG A 342 -0.66 -18.64 1.66
N MET A 343 -0.88 -18.44 0.36
CA MET A 343 0.17 -18.17 -0.62
C MET A 343 -0.20 -17.00 -1.54
N ILE A 344 0.79 -16.24 -2.00
CA ILE A 344 0.61 -15.16 -2.97
C ILE A 344 1.77 -15.05 -3.97
N VAL A 345 1.45 -14.61 -5.18
CA VAL A 345 2.40 -13.98 -6.12
C VAL A 345 2.14 -12.48 -6.22
N LYS A 346 3.19 -11.69 -6.45
CA LYS A 346 3.04 -10.25 -6.62
C LYS A 346 2.34 -9.94 -7.95
N GLY A 347 1.24 -9.19 -7.91
CA GLY A 347 0.67 -8.60 -9.12
C GLY A 347 1.35 -7.30 -9.56
N ASN A 348 0.85 -6.66 -10.61
CA ASN A 348 1.43 -5.38 -11.07
C ASN A 348 0.97 -4.19 -10.21
N HIS A 349 -0.19 -4.24 -9.58
CA HIS A 349 -0.64 -3.23 -8.62
C HIS A 349 0.01 -3.43 -7.23
N ASP A 350 0.48 -4.63 -6.90
CA ASP A 350 1.16 -4.89 -5.63
C ASP A 350 2.61 -4.40 -5.58
N SER A 351 3.01 -3.94 -4.39
CA SER A 351 4.41 -3.58 -4.11
C SER A 351 5.29 -4.69 -3.54
N MET A 352 6.62 -4.51 -3.58
CA MET A 352 7.57 -5.31 -2.80
C MET A 352 7.32 -5.07 -1.32
N GLY A 353 6.81 -3.88 -0.97
CA GLY A 353 6.29 -3.59 0.36
C GLY A 353 5.06 -4.45 0.68
N THR A 354 4.13 -4.60 -0.27
CA THR A 354 2.95 -5.46 -0.13
C THR A 354 3.35 -6.93 0.11
N THR A 355 4.25 -7.49 -0.70
CA THR A 355 4.70 -8.88 -0.50
C THR A 355 5.58 -9.05 0.74
N GLN A 356 6.38 -8.05 1.09
CA GLN A 356 7.14 -8.09 2.34
C GLN A 356 6.21 -8.08 3.56
N HIS A 357 5.11 -7.32 3.51
CA HIS A 357 4.07 -7.33 4.54
C HIS A 357 3.33 -8.67 4.57
N ALA A 358 3.01 -9.27 3.42
CA ALA A 358 2.45 -10.62 3.38
C ALA A 358 3.34 -11.64 4.12
N LYS A 359 4.67 -11.56 3.96
CA LYS A 359 5.64 -12.41 4.68
C LYS A 359 5.58 -12.19 6.20
N THR A 360 5.40 -10.96 6.69
CA THR A 360 5.29 -10.70 8.15
C THR A 360 3.99 -11.25 8.73
N ARG A 361 2.93 -11.35 7.91
CA ARG A 361 1.68 -12.05 8.24
C ARG A 361 1.77 -13.58 8.10
N GLY A 362 2.93 -14.11 7.72
CA GLY A 362 3.18 -15.55 7.59
C GLY A 362 2.71 -16.16 6.27
N TRP A 363 2.33 -15.34 5.27
CA TRP A 363 1.98 -15.84 3.95
C TRP A 363 3.23 -16.37 3.23
N LYS A 364 3.04 -17.42 2.45
CA LYS A 364 4.07 -17.91 1.54
C LYS A 364 4.07 -17.06 0.28
N VAL A 365 5.12 -16.27 0.08
CA VAL A 365 5.28 -15.46 -1.13
C VAL A 365 6.17 -16.19 -2.13
N LEU A 366 5.71 -16.33 -3.37
CA LEU A 366 6.49 -16.87 -4.48
C LEU A 366 7.18 -15.76 -5.27
N GLU A 367 8.50 -15.68 -5.15
CA GLU A 367 9.38 -14.74 -5.87
C GLU A 367 10.41 -15.56 -6.66
N ASP A 368 10.08 -15.91 -7.91
CA ASP A 368 10.88 -16.79 -8.78
C ASP A 368 11.32 -18.08 -8.08
N SER A 369 10.35 -18.72 -7.41
CA SER A 369 10.65 -19.80 -6.47
C SER A 369 9.53 -20.84 -6.40
N THR A 370 9.86 -21.96 -5.78
CA THR A 370 8.89 -23.03 -5.49
C THR A 370 8.51 -23.07 -4.01
N ALA A 371 7.27 -23.48 -3.76
CA ALA A 371 6.77 -23.72 -2.42
C ALA A 371 5.69 -24.79 -2.42
N GLU A 372 5.62 -25.57 -1.36
CA GLU A 372 4.51 -26.51 -1.16
C GLU A 372 3.38 -25.85 -0.36
N MET A 373 2.14 -26.11 -0.76
CA MET A 373 0.93 -25.71 -0.07
C MET A 373 -0.06 -26.88 -0.04
N ALA A 374 -0.44 -27.33 1.15
CA ALA A 374 -1.34 -28.46 1.36
C ALA A 374 -0.98 -29.70 0.50
N GLY A 375 0.32 -30.01 0.39
CA GLY A 375 0.84 -31.14 -0.36
C GLY A 375 0.95 -30.94 -1.88
N VAL A 376 0.72 -29.73 -2.41
CA VAL A 376 0.86 -29.39 -3.83
C VAL A 376 1.99 -28.37 -4.00
N LYS A 377 2.90 -28.63 -4.92
CA LYS A 377 4.08 -27.79 -5.14
C LYS A 377 3.80 -26.76 -6.23
N PHE A 378 3.89 -25.50 -5.85
CA PHE A 378 3.71 -24.37 -6.76
C PHE A 378 5.06 -23.79 -7.16
N PHE A 379 5.16 -23.37 -8.42
CA PHE A 379 6.21 -22.48 -8.89
C PHE A 379 5.57 -21.14 -9.28
N GLY A 380 6.16 -20.04 -8.85
CA GLY A 380 5.58 -18.73 -9.12
C GLY A 380 6.58 -17.61 -9.08
N ALA A 381 6.18 -16.52 -9.70
CA ALA A 381 7.02 -15.36 -9.92
C ALA A 381 6.23 -14.06 -9.75
N ALA A 382 6.97 -13.00 -9.47
CA ALA A 382 6.43 -11.66 -9.36
C ALA A 382 6.10 -11.11 -10.75
N ASP A 383 5.03 -10.32 -10.90
CA ASP A 383 4.84 -9.53 -12.11
C ASP A 383 6.00 -8.53 -12.25
N PRO A 384 6.70 -8.45 -13.39
CA PRO A 384 7.86 -7.57 -13.56
C PRO A 384 7.50 -6.07 -13.64
N ARG A 385 6.21 -5.73 -13.63
CA ARG A 385 5.69 -4.36 -13.74
C ARG A 385 5.18 -3.82 -12.41
N ARG A 386 4.99 -2.50 -12.41
CA ARG A 386 4.35 -1.68 -11.39
C ARG A 386 3.32 -0.77 -12.03
N THR A 387 2.06 -0.90 -11.65
CA THR A 387 0.98 -0.01 -12.06
C THR A 387 0.51 0.77 -10.83
N VAL A 388 0.86 2.05 -10.79
CA VAL A 388 0.39 2.98 -9.76
C VAL A 388 -0.89 3.62 -10.28
N PHE A 389 -1.97 3.60 -9.49
CA PHE A 389 -3.26 4.15 -9.90
C PHE A 389 -3.13 5.62 -10.38
N GLY A 390 -3.73 5.94 -11.52
CA GLY A 390 -3.62 7.26 -12.15
C GLY A 390 -2.34 7.49 -12.97
N SER A 391 -1.43 6.51 -12.99
CA SER A 391 -0.22 6.51 -13.82
C SER A 391 -0.19 5.30 -14.76
N GLY A 392 0.61 5.38 -15.82
CA GLY A 392 0.84 4.26 -16.71
C GLY A 392 1.71 3.16 -16.07
N PRO A 393 1.70 1.93 -16.63
CA PRO A 393 2.55 0.85 -16.13
C PRO A 393 4.03 1.22 -16.27
N GLN A 394 4.79 1.01 -15.21
CA GLN A 394 6.24 1.15 -15.14
C GLN A 394 6.88 -0.23 -14.99
N LEU A 395 8.13 -0.36 -15.42
CA LEU A 395 8.90 -1.55 -15.15
C LEU A 395 9.45 -1.47 -13.73
N GLU A 396 9.25 -2.53 -12.96
CA GLU A 396 9.90 -2.69 -11.66
C GLU A 396 11.26 -3.40 -11.78
N THR A 397 11.39 -4.24 -12.81
CA THR A 397 12.63 -4.92 -13.16
C THR A 397 13.22 -4.32 -14.43
N ASP A 398 14.51 -4.54 -14.69
CA ASP A 398 15.13 -4.12 -15.97
C ASP A 398 14.65 -4.94 -17.19
N LEU A 399 13.71 -5.88 -16.99
CA LEU A 399 13.19 -6.76 -18.04
C LEU A 399 11.79 -6.34 -18.44
N THR A 400 11.54 -6.34 -19.75
CA THR A 400 10.16 -6.31 -20.26
C THR A 400 9.42 -7.58 -19.88
N ALA A 401 8.09 -7.56 -19.89
CA ALA A 401 7.27 -8.75 -19.63
C ALA A 401 7.66 -9.94 -20.52
N ASP A 402 7.98 -9.70 -21.80
CA ASP A 402 8.41 -10.75 -22.73
C ASP A 402 9.79 -11.35 -22.40
N GLN A 403 10.74 -10.50 -21.99
CA GLN A 403 12.07 -10.95 -21.57
C GLN A 403 11.97 -11.74 -20.26
N TYR A 404 11.14 -11.27 -19.34
CA TYR A 404 10.85 -11.95 -18.09
C TYR A 404 10.19 -13.32 -18.33
N ALA A 405 9.20 -13.39 -19.22
CA ALA A 405 8.53 -14.63 -19.59
C ALA A 405 9.51 -15.68 -20.18
N GLN A 406 10.50 -15.24 -20.96
CA GLN A 406 11.54 -16.13 -21.49
C GLN A 406 12.42 -16.70 -20.38
N ARG A 407 12.86 -15.85 -19.44
CA ARG A 407 13.64 -16.29 -18.27
C ARG A 407 12.85 -17.27 -17.42
N LEU A 408 11.59 -16.94 -17.12
CA LEU A 408 10.73 -17.74 -16.27
C LEU A 408 10.41 -19.11 -16.90
N ARG A 409 10.29 -19.16 -18.24
CA ARG A 409 10.19 -20.43 -18.96
C ARG A 409 11.39 -21.32 -18.68
N ASP A 410 12.61 -20.79 -18.82
CA ASP A 410 13.83 -21.58 -18.63
C ASP A 410 13.93 -22.13 -17.21
N GLU A 411 13.61 -21.30 -16.20
CA GLU A 411 13.53 -21.73 -14.80
C GLU A 411 12.45 -22.79 -14.58
N ALA A 412 11.26 -22.62 -15.17
CA ALA A 412 10.19 -23.61 -15.08
C ALA A 412 10.57 -24.96 -15.70
N CYS A 413 11.35 -24.99 -16.79
CA CYS A 413 11.77 -26.25 -17.40
C CYS A 413 12.73 -27.07 -16.51
N GLU A 414 13.41 -26.40 -15.57
CA GLU A 414 14.36 -27.03 -14.64
C GLU A 414 13.75 -27.29 -13.25
N ALA A 415 12.68 -26.56 -12.90
CA ALA A 415 12.01 -26.68 -11.62
C ALA A 415 11.10 -27.93 -11.55
N ASP A 416 11.10 -28.57 -10.40
CA ASP A 416 10.13 -29.63 -10.04
C ASP A 416 8.95 -28.98 -9.31
N PHE A 417 7.77 -28.95 -9.94
CA PHE A 417 6.53 -28.40 -9.39
C PHE A 417 5.30 -28.98 -10.11
N ASP A 418 4.12 -28.80 -9.50
CA ASP A 418 2.85 -29.34 -9.99
C ASP A 418 2.02 -28.27 -10.74
N ILE A 419 1.97 -27.06 -10.19
CA ILE A 419 1.14 -25.96 -10.70
C ILE A 419 1.95 -24.65 -10.74
N MET A 420 1.88 -23.94 -11.87
CA MET A 420 2.40 -22.58 -11.97
C MET A 420 1.37 -21.58 -11.41
N LEU A 421 1.79 -20.71 -10.51
CA LEU A 421 1.02 -19.55 -10.05
C LEU A 421 1.70 -18.29 -10.59
N ILE A 422 1.00 -17.51 -11.40
CA ILE A 422 1.56 -16.29 -12.01
C ILE A 422 0.45 -15.28 -12.21
N HIS A 423 0.70 -14.01 -11.87
CA HIS A 423 -0.34 -12.99 -11.96
C HIS A 423 -0.82 -12.78 -13.40
N ASP A 424 0.09 -12.39 -14.32
CA ASP A 424 -0.25 -12.18 -15.73
C ASP A 424 -0.17 -13.49 -16.55
N PRO A 425 -1.28 -13.93 -17.17
CA PRO A 425 -1.29 -15.09 -18.05
C PRO A 425 -0.31 -14.99 -19.23
N ALA A 426 0.04 -13.79 -19.69
CA ALA A 426 0.99 -13.59 -20.77
C ALA A 426 2.41 -14.05 -20.38
N VAL A 427 2.80 -13.84 -19.12
CA VAL A 427 4.10 -14.24 -18.58
C VAL A 427 4.20 -15.76 -18.46
N GLY A 428 3.18 -16.42 -17.91
CA GLY A 428 3.12 -17.89 -17.82
C GLY A 428 2.91 -18.59 -19.17
N GLY A 429 2.42 -17.87 -20.17
CA GLY A 429 2.05 -18.44 -21.47
C GLY A 429 3.21 -19.11 -22.22
N GLN A 430 4.45 -18.63 -22.06
CA GLN A 430 5.61 -19.25 -22.70
C GLN A 430 5.92 -20.62 -22.11
N SER A 431 5.88 -20.76 -20.78
CA SER A 431 6.10 -22.04 -20.09
C SER A 431 5.08 -23.11 -20.52
N LEU A 432 3.81 -22.72 -20.66
CA LEU A 432 2.74 -23.59 -21.15
C LEU A 432 2.97 -24.04 -22.61
N ARG A 433 3.40 -23.12 -23.49
CA ARG A 433 3.67 -23.43 -24.90
C ARG A 433 4.91 -24.29 -25.10
N SER A 434 5.88 -24.23 -24.19
CA SER A 434 7.12 -25.00 -24.26
C SER A 434 7.03 -26.37 -23.56
N GLY A 435 5.92 -26.68 -22.90
CA GLY A 435 5.76 -27.94 -22.16
C GLY A 435 6.53 -27.99 -20.86
N CYS A 436 6.90 -26.82 -20.31
CA CYS A 436 7.61 -26.71 -19.05
C CYS A 436 6.66 -26.52 -17.85
N THR A 437 5.36 -26.39 -18.11
CA THR A 437 4.31 -26.48 -17.08
C THR A 437 3.08 -27.14 -17.66
N ASP A 438 2.45 -28.02 -16.87
CA ASP A 438 1.22 -28.69 -17.22
C ASP A 438 -0.01 -27.83 -16.87
N TYR A 439 0.04 -27.06 -15.78
CA TYR A 439 -1.09 -26.26 -15.27
C TYR A 439 -0.62 -24.87 -14.84
N ALA A 440 -1.38 -23.84 -15.19
CA ALA A 440 -1.15 -22.47 -14.71
C ALA A 440 -2.44 -21.81 -14.20
N LEU A 441 -2.33 -21.15 -13.05
CA LEU A 441 -3.37 -20.32 -12.44
C LEU A 441 -2.92 -18.85 -12.47
N SER A 442 -3.82 -17.97 -12.92
CA SER A 442 -3.54 -16.55 -13.12
C SER A 442 -4.75 -15.65 -12.88
N GLY A 443 -4.51 -14.33 -12.91
CA GLY A 443 -5.52 -13.26 -12.84
C GLY A 443 -5.26 -12.17 -13.89
N HIS A 444 -5.09 -10.92 -13.44
CA HIS A 444 -4.67 -9.74 -14.22
C HIS A 444 -5.70 -9.19 -15.22
N TRP A 445 -6.37 -10.06 -15.97
CA TRP A 445 -7.25 -9.64 -17.07
C TRP A 445 -8.64 -9.17 -16.63
N HIS A 446 -8.96 -9.31 -15.35
CA HIS A 446 -10.29 -9.06 -14.77
C HIS A 446 -11.40 -9.77 -15.55
N ARG A 447 -11.06 -10.91 -16.14
CA ARG A 447 -11.95 -11.72 -16.97
C ARG A 447 -11.56 -13.18 -16.86
N ARG A 448 -12.56 -14.00 -16.55
CA ARG A 448 -12.39 -15.45 -16.51
C ARG A 448 -12.02 -16.03 -17.87
N VAL A 449 -11.01 -16.90 -17.89
CA VAL A 449 -10.64 -17.73 -19.05
C VAL A 449 -10.40 -19.16 -18.59
N GLY A 450 -10.98 -20.12 -19.31
CA GLY A 450 -10.80 -21.53 -19.02
C GLY A 450 -11.59 -22.05 -17.81
N PRO A 451 -11.22 -23.22 -17.26
CA PRO A 451 -9.99 -23.95 -17.56
C PRO A 451 -9.98 -24.48 -19.00
N GLU A 452 -8.89 -24.23 -19.74
CA GLU A 452 -8.77 -24.59 -21.16
C GLU A 452 -7.35 -25.07 -21.51
N ASN A 453 -7.23 -25.91 -22.54
CA ASN A 453 -5.94 -26.27 -23.10
C ASN A 453 -5.29 -25.05 -23.75
N PHE A 454 -4.03 -24.77 -23.43
CA PHE A 454 -3.25 -23.68 -23.99
C PHE A 454 -1.78 -24.07 -24.12
N GLY A 455 -1.23 -24.03 -25.33
CA GLY A 455 0.06 -24.68 -25.59
C GLY A 455 -0.06 -26.16 -25.27
N SER A 456 0.96 -26.77 -24.66
CA SER A 456 0.87 -28.16 -24.21
C SER A 456 0.20 -28.36 -22.85
N GLY A 457 -0.03 -27.28 -22.08
CA GLY A 457 -0.65 -27.36 -20.77
C GLY A 457 -2.11 -26.92 -20.76
N THR A 458 -2.60 -26.69 -19.55
CA THR A 458 -3.92 -26.14 -19.25
C THR A 458 -3.77 -24.85 -18.46
N ARG A 459 -4.51 -23.81 -18.84
CA ARG A 459 -4.56 -22.55 -18.10
C ARG A 459 -5.93 -22.30 -17.51
N TYR A 460 -5.94 -21.64 -16.36
CA TYR A 460 -7.13 -21.02 -15.79
C TYR A 460 -6.78 -19.59 -15.36
N VAL A 461 -7.58 -18.63 -15.82
CA VAL A 461 -7.47 -17.23 -15.43
C VAL A 461 -8.71 -16.90 -14.63
N ASN A 462 -8.56 -16.59 -13.34
CA ASN A 462 -9.65 -16.07 -12.51
C ASN A 462 -10.02 -14.67 -13.02
N SER A 463 -11.29 -14.29 -12.87
CA SER A 463 -11.68 -12.89 -13.04
C SER A 463 -11.13 -12.04 -11.87
N THR A 464 -11.65 -10.83 -11.68
CA THR A 464 -11.37 -10.06 -10.47
C THR A 464 -12.16 -10.59 -9.27
N SER A 465 -11.51 -10.82 -8.13
CA SER A 465 -12.17 -11.16 -6.85
C SER A 465 -12.72 -9.94 -6.11
N GLY A 466 -12.38 -8.73 -6.55
CA GLY A 466 -12.86 -7.47 -5.96
C GLY A 466 -13.89 -6.73 -6.81
N GLY A 467 -14.18 -7.20 -8.03
CA GLY A 467 -15.00 -6.43 -8.98
C GLY A 467 -14.28 -5.18 -9.49
N ALA A 468 -12.95 -5.27 -9.65
CA ALA A 468 -12.09 -4.21 -10.13
C ALA A 468 -12.38 -3.89 -11.59
N LEU A 469 -12.84 -2.67 -11.86
CA LEU A 469 -13.04 -2.17 -13.20
C LEU A 469 -11.87 -1.24 -13.55
N ALA A 470 -11.39 -1.31 -14.79
CA ALA A 470 -10.30 -0.45 -15.25
C ALA A 470 -10.62 1.03 -14.97
N ASN A 471 -9.67 1.75 -14.38
CA ASN A 471 -9.76 3.17 -13.99
C ASN A 471 -10.89 3.50 -12.99
N ALA A 472 -11.33 2.53 -12.19
CA ALA A 472 -12.26 2.75 -11.10
C ALA A 472 -11.64 2.36 -9.76
N LEU A 473 -12.05 3.06 -8.70
CA LEU A 473 -11.78 2.62 -7.33
C LEU A 473 -12.66 1.41 -7.02
N THR A 474 -12.05 0.38 -6.44
CA THR A 474 -12.73 -0.86 -6.05
C THR A 474 -13.36 -0.82 -4.65
N PRO A 475 -12.85 -0.06 -3.64
CA PRO A 475 -13.54 0.05 -2.35
C PRO A 475 -15.00 0.46 -2.50
N GLY A 476 -15.87 -0.14 -1.68
CA GLY A 476 -17.31 0.06 -1.77
C GLY A 476 -18.06 -1.11 -2.43
N PRO A 477 -19.35 -0.87 -2.77
CA PRO A 477 -20.13 -1.79 -3.59
C PRO A 477 -19.50 -2.06 -4.95
N LEU A 478 -19.61 -3.30 -5.41
CA LEU A 478 -19.03 -3.82 -6.64
C LEU A 478 -19.37 -2.97 -7.88
N LYS A 479 -18.37 -2.71 -8.72
CA LYS A 479 -18.53 -2.00 -10.01
C LYS A 479 -18.75 -2.94 -11.19
N MET A 480 -18.27 -4.17 -11.06
CA MET A 480 -18.53 -5.28 -11.96
C MET A 480 -18.59 -6.58 -11.15
N ASN A 481 -18.91 -7.68 -11.83
CA ASN A 481 -18.95 -8.98 -11.16
C ASN A 481 -17.58 -9.31 -10.53
N ALA A 482 -17.62 -9.77 -9.29
CA ALA A 482 -16.49 -10.33 -8.59
C ALA A 482 -16.57 -11.86 -8.61
N GLU A 483 -15.43 -12.53 -8.79
CA GLU A 483 -15.36 -13.99 -8.86
C GLU A 483 -14.25 -14.57 -8.00
N LEU A 484 -14.57 -15.71 -7.40
CA LEU A 484 -13.66 -16.52 -6.60
C LEU A 484 -13.88 -18.00 -6.92
N SER A 485 -12.79 -18.75 -6.88
CA SER A 485 -12.72 -20.10 -7.44
C SER A 485 -12.41 -21.12 -6.36
N ILE A 486 -13.19 -22.19 -6.27
CA ILE A 486 -12.85 -23.36 -5.46
C ILE A 486 -12.22 -24.39 -6.39
N ILE A 487 -10.94 -24.69 -6.21
CA ILE A 487 -10.18 -25.62 -7.06
C ILE A 487 -9.87 -26.88 -6.25
N ARG A 488 -10.16 -28.05 -6.81
CA ARG A 488 -9.78 -29.34 -6.21
C ARG A 488 -8.60 -29.95 -6.94
N VAL A 489 -7.63 -30.46 -6.19
CA VAL A 489 -6.42 -31.11 -6.69
C VAL A 489 -6.33 -32.52 -6.13
N ASP A 490 -5.99 -33.48 -6.97
CA ASP A 490 -5.76 -34.87 -6.56
C ASP A 490 -4.41 -34.99 -5.84
N ASN A 491 -4.39 -35.53 -4.62
CA ASN A 491 -3.20 -35.54 -3.77
C ASN A 491 -2.13 -36.56 -4.18
N GLU A 492 -2.46 -37.51 -5.05
CA GLU A 492 -1.51 -38.51 -5.53
C GLU A 492 -0.89 -38.09 -6.85
N THR A 493 -1.72 -37.65 -7.79
CA THR A 493 -1.28 -37.21 -9.12
C THR A 493 -0.84 -35.75 -9.15
N LYS A 494 -1.21 -34.98 -8.12
CA LYS A 494 -0.99 -33.52 -7.99
C LYS A 494 -1.67 -32.69 -9.09
N ARG A 495 -2.68 -33.25 -9.77
CA ARG A 495 -3.38 -32.62 -10.89
C ARG A 495 -4.66 -31.91 -10.45
N PRO A 496 -4.93 -30.69 -10.95
CA PRO A 496 -6.25 -30.08 -10.84
C PRO A 496 -7.34 -30.99 -11.42
N ILE A 497 -8.41 -31.19 -10.66
CA ILE A 497 -9.55 -32.02 -11.02
C ILE A 497 -10.62 -31.13 -11.66
N ASP A 498 -11.10 -30.15 -10.90
CA ASP A 498 -12.16 -29.22 -11.31
C ASP A 498 -12.13 -27.92 -10.51
N VAL A 499 -12.91 -26.95 -11.01
CA VAL A 499 -13.15 -25.66 -10.38
C VAL A 499 -14.65 -25.39 -10.26
N GLN A 500 -15.09 -24.84 -9.14
CA GLN A 500 -16.41 -24.24 -8.97
C GLN A 500 -16.25 -22.74 -8.79
N ILE A 501 -16.97 -21.98 -9.60
CA ILE A 501 -16.88 -20.52 -9.60
C ILE A 501 -18.04 -19.94 -8.81
N ILE A 502 -17.75 -18.96 -7.97
CA ILE A 502 -18.73 -18.17 -7.24
C ILE A 502 -18.65 -16.75 -7.78
N THR A 503 -19.78 -16.25 -8.29
CA THR A 503 -19.90 -14.90 -8.82
C THR A 503 -20.78 -14.06 -7.90
N VAL A 504 -20.26 -12.92 -7.46
CA VAL A 504 -21.02 -11.87 -6.78
C VAL A 504 -21.24 -10.73 -7.77
N THR A 505 -22.47 -10.29 -7.91
CA THR A 505 -22.85 -9.23 -8.86
C THR A 505 -23.06 -7.88 -8.18
N PRO A 506 -22.94 -6.76 -8.92
CA PRO A 506 -23.28 -5.42 -8.40
C PRO A 506 -24.72 -5.25 -7.88
N ASP A 507 -25.64 -6.13 -8.26
CA ASP A 507 -27.01 -6.17 -7.73
C ASP A 507 -27.19 -7.13 -6.54
N LYS A 508 -26.09 -7.42 -5.81
CA LYS A 508 -26.04 -8.23 -4.59
C LYS A 508 -26.41 -9.70 -4.76
N LYS A 509 -26.47 -10.21 -5.99
CA LYS A 509 -26.75 -11.62 -6.23
C LYS A 509 -25.48 -12.43 -6.11
N VAL A 510 -25.65 -13.65 -5.59
CA VAL A 510 -24.65 -14.69 -5.60
C VAL A 510 -25.10 -15.77 -6.56
N GLN A 511 -24.19 -16.19 -7.43
CA GLN A 511 -24.35 -17.32 -8.32
C GLN A 511 -23.22 -18.31 -8.05
N ILE A 512 -23.56 -19.57 -7.80
CA ILE A 512 -22.58 -20.66 -7.64
C ILE A 512 -22.72 -21.60 -8.84
N ASP A 513 -21.70 -21.63 -9.68
CA ASP A 513 -21.71 -22.38 -10.93
C ASP A 513 -21.56 -23.90 -10.69
N PRO A 514 -22.01 -24.73 -11.64
CA PRO A 514 -21.60 -26.12 -11.72
C PRO A 514 -20.07 -26.25 -11.77
N TRP A 515 -19.54 -27.34 -11.21
CA TRP A 515 -18.12 -27.64 -11.31
C TRP A 515 -17.71 -27.88 -12.77
N VAL A 516 -16.56 -27.34 -13.15
CA VAL A 516 -15.95 -27.46 -14.47
C VAL A 516 -14.64 -28.24 -14.35
N ARG A 517 -14.51 -29.34 -15.10
CA ARG A 517 -13.31 -30.18 -15.08
C ARG A 517 -12.13 -29.46 -15.74
N PHE A 518 -10.94 -29.57 -15.14
CA PHE A 518 -9.70 -29.19 -15.82
C PHE A 518 -9.42 -30.21 -16.95
N PRO A 519 -9.23 -29.76 -18.20
CA PRO A 519 -8.79 -30.65 -19.26
C PRO A 519 -7.38 -31.21 -18.95
N GLU A 520 -7.09 -32.40 -19.47
CA GLU A 520 -5.74 -32.94 -19.42
C GLU A 520 -4.82 -32.17 -20.38
N PRO A 521 -3.57 -31.84 -19.96
CA PRO A 521 -2.53 -31.30 -20.82
C PRO A 521 -2.37 -32.12 -22.11
N ARG A 522 -2.13 -31.42 -23.22
CA ARG A 522 -1.94 -32.05 -24.53
C ARG A 522 -0.46 -32.08 -24.90
N PRO A 523 0.12 -33.24 -25.21
CA PRO A 523 1.52 -33.29 -25.66
C PRO A 523 1.71 -32.44 -26.93
N LEU A 524 2.88 -31.80 -27.05
CA LEU A 524 3.24 -30.89 -28.15
C LEU A 524 3.05 -31.49 -29.56
N VAL A 525 3.13 -32.82 -29.69
CA VAL A 525 2.95 -33.56 -30.95
C VAL A 525 1.46 -33.60 -31.39
N GLY A 526 0.53 -33.27 -30.49
CA GLY A 526 -0.92 -33.35 -30.71
C GLY A 526 -1.57 -32.06 -31.21
N GLN A 527 -0.82 -30.97 -31.46
CA GLN A 527 -1.40 -29.69 -31.88
C GLN A 527 -1.06 -29.36 -33.34
N PRO A 528 -2.07 -29.14 -34.21
CA PRO A 528 -1.82 -28.49 -35.50
C PRO A 528 -1.31 -27.05 -35.27
N PRO A 529 -0.53 -26.47 -36.21
CA PRO A 529 0.00 -25.12 -36.07
C PRO A 529 -1.10 -24.11 -35.77
N VAL A 530 -0.88 -23.27 -34.76
CA VAL A 530 -1.79 -22.15 -34.45
C VAL A 530 -1.43 -21.01 -35.39
N ASP A 531 -2.33 -20.65 -36.31
CA ASP A 531 -2.22 -19.41 -37.07
C ASP A 531 -2.41 -18.24 -36.11
N GLU A 532 -1.35 -17.45 -35.86
CA GLU A 532 -1.45 -16.20 -35.12
C GLU A 532 -2.28 -15.18 -35.92
N PRO A 533 -3.37 -14.62 -35.37
CA PRO A 533 -4.00 -13.47 -35.96
C PRO A 533 -3.15 -12.23 -35.65
N GLY A 534 -2.51 -11.71 -36.70
CA GLY A 534 -1.91 -10.39 -36.90
C GLY A 534 -1.68 -9.45 -35.70
N ARG A 535 -0.39 -9.15 -35.51
CA ARG A 535 0.25 -7.95 -34.94
C ARG A 535 -0.65 -6.81 -34.46
#